data_AF-A0AAV3ZUH7-F1
#
_entry.id   AF-A0AAV3ZUH7-F1
#
_cell.length_a   1.000
_cell.length_b   1.000
_cell.length_c   1.000
_cell.angle_alpha   90.00
_cell.angle_beta   90.00
_cell.angle_gamma   90.00
#
_symmetry.space_group_name_H-M   'P 1'
#
loop_
_entity.id
_entity.type
_entity.pdbx_description
1 polymer ?
#
loop_
_entity_poly.entity_id
_entity_poly.type
_entity_poly.pdbx_seq_one_letter_code
_entity_poly.pdbx_strand_id
1 'polypeptide(L)'
;MPFAVPMIWREQSNHVDDCYFCLTNISGFTTKSKHKIVYPDVRSAIKPVAHNDDDMPVPTPPTDNCVLESDEDPSTSNTEETTEDFLPPPVSTEPHFLSQEDLNDLRRDLYLSQRQSEILASHLKEWNIVEAGVKSSGFRQRGADAASFFSTKDSLCFCSDIEGLFGYLGMNHDPAECDFLLILLKGV
;
A
#
# COMPACT_ATOMS: atom_id res chain seq x y z
N MET A 1 -11.59 3.03 17.96
CA MET A 1 -10.31 3.75 17.77
C MET A 1 -9.88 4.34 19.11
N PRO A 2 -8.59 4.38 19.47
CA PRO A 2 -8.14 4.89 20.77
C PRO A 2 -8.10 6.42 20.87
N PHE A 3 -8.04 7.14 19.75
CA PHE A 3 -7.95 8.60 19.69
C PHE A 3 -8.99 9.15 18.71
N ALA A 4 -9.59 10.29 19.06
CA ALA A 4 -10.51 11.01 18.20
C ALA A 4 -9.77 11.74 17.07
N VAL A 5 -8.63 12.34 17.41
CA VAL A 5 -7.71 12.93 16.44
C VAL A 5 -6.40 12.16 16.53
N PRO A 6 -5.95 11.51 15.45
CA PRO A 6 -4.65 10.85 15.44
C PRO A 6 -3.52 11.88 15.54
N MET A 7 -2.30 11.42 15.78
CA MET A 7 -1.13 12.29 15.70
C MET A 7 -0.95 12.78 14.25
N ILE A 8 -0.89 14.09 14.04
CA ILE A 8 -0.76 14.69 12.70
C ILE A 8 0.64 15.28 12.55
N TRP A 9 1.29 14.93 11.45
CA TRP A 9 2.61 15.42 11.10
C TRP A 9 2.50 16.41 9.94
N ARG A 10 3.26 17.50 10.01
CA ARG A 10 3.39 18.53 8.97
C ARG A 10 4.87 18.68 8.63
N GLU A 11 5.12 19.32 7.50
CA GLU A 11 6.47 19.69 7.09
C GLU A 11 7.14 20.57 8.16
N GLN A 12 8.40 20.26 8.48
CA GLN A 12 9.17 21.01 9.46
C GLN A 12 9.67 22.31 8.86
N SER A 13 9.54 23.43 9.57
CA SER A 13 10.10 24.70 9.10
C SER A 13 11.63 24.73 9.16
N ASN A 14 12.22 24.03 10.13
CA ASN A 14 13.66 23.89 10.32
C ASN A 14 14.01 22.70 11.24
N HIS A 15 15.30 22.33 11.29
CA HIS A 15 15.81 21.24 12.14
C HIS A 15 16.23 21.64 13.55
N VAL A 16 16.04 22.91 13.94
CA VAL A 16 16.50 23.44 15.24
C VAL A 16 15.35 23.49 16.23
N ASP A 17 14.26 24.18 15.88
CA ASP A 17 13.16 24.49 16.80
C ASP A 17 11.82 23.85 16.39
N ASP A 18 11.67 23.43 15.12
CA ASP A 18 10.41 22.88 14.58
C ASP A 18 10.58 21.46 14.03
N CYS A 19 11.53 20.69 14.59
CA CYS A 19 11.74 19.30 14.24
C CYS A 19 11.46 18.40 15.44
N TYR A 20 10.26 17.81 15.48
CA TYR A 20 9.85 16.89 16.55
C TYR A 20 10.85 15.74 16.78
N PHE A 21 11.38 15.15 15.70
CA PHE A 21 12.37 14.07 15.79
C PHE A 21 13.71 14.54 16.36
N CYS A 22 14.18 15.71 15.95
CA CYS A 22 15.46 16.27 16.37
C CYS A 22 15.43 16.67 17.85
N LEU A 23 14.28 17.19 18.30
CA LEU A 23 14.08 17.66 19.67
C LEU A 23 13.70 16.55 20.65
N THR A 24 13.18 15.42 20.17
CA THR A 24 12.83 14.29 21.04
C THR A 24 14.07 13.44 21.34
N ASN A 25 14.65 13.59 22.54
CA ASN A 25 15.74 12.72 22.98
C ASN A 25 15.20 11.37 23.47
N ILE A 26 15.38 10.34 22.65
CA ILE A 26 15.02 8.95 22.98
C ILE A 26 16.21 8.10 23.45
N SER A 27 17.41 8.67 23.48
CA SER A 27 18.61 7.92 23.88
C SER A 27 18.56 7.55 25.37
N GLY A 28 18.92 6.31 25.69
CA GLY A 28 18.94 5.80 27.07
C GLY A 28 17.59 5.35 27.63
N PHE A 29 16.49 5.44 26.87
CA PHE A 29 15.20 4.92 27.29
C PHE A 29 15.03 3.45 26.87
N THR A 30 14.43 2.68 27.78
CA THR A 30 14.08 1.26 27.62
C THR A 30 12.56 1.10 27.57
N THR A 31 12.08 -0.10 27.22
CA THR A 31 10.63 -0.40 27.23
C THR A 31 9.95 -0.10 28.57
N LYS A 32 10.67 -0.26 29.68
CA LYS A 32 10.20 0.05 31.04
C LYS A 32 10.23 1.55 31.37
N SER A 33 11.07 2.33 30.72
CA SER A 33 11.26 3.77 31.01
C SER A 33 10.73 4.71 29.93
N LYS A 34 10.17 4.20 28.83
CA LYS A 34 9.63 4.99 27.71
C LYS A 34 8.56 6.02 28.10
N HIS A 35 7.84 5.79 29.21
CA HIS A 35 6.85 6.74 29.74
C HIS A 35 7.48 8.03 30.29
N LYS A 36 8.80 8.05 30.50
CA LYS A 36 9.57 9.23 30.93
C LYS A 36 10.10 10.08 29.77
N ILE A 37 9.90 9.65 28.53
CA ILE A 37 10.29 10.42 27.36
C ILE A 37 9.42 11.68 27.32
N VAL A 38 10.07 12.84 27.31
CA VAL A 38 9.39 14.13 27.19
C VAL A 38 9.30 14.47 25.71
N TYR A 39 8.07 14.52 25.21
CA TYR A 39 7.80 14.87 23.82
C TYR A 39 7.50 16.37 23.69
N PRO A 40 8.32 17.12 22.92
CA PRO A 40 8.16 18.56 22.76
C PRO A 40 6.90 18.91 21.99
N ASP A 41 6.32 20.08 22.28
CA ASP A 41 5.23 20.67 21.52
C ASP A 41 5.82 21.55 20.42
N VAL A 42 5.66 21.13 19.16
CA VAL A 42 6.17 21.83 17.96
C VAL A 42 5.06 21.99 16.93
N ARG A 43 5.22 22.93 15.99
CA ARG A 43 4.18 23.21 15.00
C ARG A 43 4.09 22.11 13.94
N SER A 44 5.22 21.45 13.68
CA SER A 44 5.32 20.34 12.74
C SER A 44 4.63 19.04 13.21
N ALA A 45 4.21 18.93 14.48
CA ALA A 45 3.64 17.70 15.03
C ALA A 45 2.54 17.99 16.07
N ILE A 46 1.30 17.62 15.74
CA ILE A 46 0.15 17.76 16.63
C ILE A 46 -0.06 16.44 17.37
N LYS A 47 -0.08 16.50 18.70
CA LYS A 47 -0.29 15.34 19.57
C LYS A 47 -1.70 14.75 19.38
N PRO A 48 -1.85 13.43 19.51
CA PRO A 48 -3.13 12.77 19.41
C PRO A 48 -4.06 13.24 20.53
N VAL A 49 -5.34 13.38 20.21
CA VAL A 49 -6.38 13.80 21.15
C VAL A 49 -7.26 12.60 21.47
N ALA A 50 -7.39 12.30 22.76
CA ALA A 50 -8.25 11.22 23.23
C ALA A 50 -9.74 11.55 22.99
N HIS A 51 -10.55 10.50 22.84
CA HIS A 51 -12.00 10.65 22.85
C HIS A 51 -12.49 11.18 24.19
N ASN A 52 -13.50 12.04 24.15
CA ASN A 52 -14.24 12.52 25.33
C ASN A 52 -15.74 12.47 25.00
N ASP A 53 -16.57 12.27 26.02
CA ASP A 53 -18.01 12.03 25.82
C ASP A 53 -18.76 13.25 25.24
N ASP A 54 -18.26 14.47 25.46
CA ASP A 54 -18.94 15.71 25.06
C ASP A 54 -18.65 16.14 23.61
N ASP A 55 -17.37 16.26 23.22
CA ASP A 55 -16.99 16.85 21.93
C ASP A 55 -16.53 15.82 20.88
N MET A 56 -16.03 14.66 21.33
CA MET A 56 -15.33 13.69 20.48
C MET A 56 -15.63 12.24 20.91
N PRO A 57 -16.90 11.81 20.84
CA PRO A 57 -17.28 10.46 21.24
C PRO A 57 -16.67 9.42 20.30
N VAL A 58 -16.56 8.17 20.77
CA VAL A 58 -16.15 7.05 19.92
C VAL A 58 -17.26 6.83 18.89
N PRO A 59 -16.95 6.85 17.57
CA PRO A 59 -17.94 6.58 16.55
C PRO A 59 -18.54 5.18 16.75
N THR A 60 -19.86 5.11 16.89
CA THR A 60 -20.57 3.83 16.87
C THR A 60 -20.82 3.41 15.43
N PRO A 61 -20.66 2.12 15.09
CA PRO A 61 -21.05 1.64 13.78
C PRO A 61 -22.55 1.92 13.54
N PRO A 62 -22.96 2.28 12.31
CA PRO A 62 -24.36 2.51 12.01
C PRO A 62 -25.18 1.24 12.25
N THR A 63 -26.27 1.37 13.01
CA THR A 63 -27.27 0.31 13.26
C THR A 63 -28.29 0.25 12.12
N ASP A 64 -27.82 0.18 10.87
CA ASP A 64 -28.70 -0.22 9.77
C ASP A 64 -28.58 -1.73 9.67
N ASN A 65 -29.61 -2.41 10.20
CA ASN A 65 -29.89 -3.85 10.09
C ASN A 65 -28.88 -4.64 9.25
N CYS A 66 -27.77 -5.03 9.88
CA CYS A 66 -27.05 -6.22 9.47
C CYS A 66 -27.96 -7.41 9.83
N VAL A 67 -28.95 -7.69 8.98
CA VAL A 67 -29.49 -9.03 8.84
C VAL A 67 -28.37 -9.86 8.22
N LEU A 68 -27.40 -10.22 9.06
CA LEU A 68 -26.66 -11.44 8.87
C LEU A 68 -27.64 -12.52 9.35
N GLU A 69 -28.51 -12.96 8.45
CA GLU A 69 -29.14 -14.26 8.60
C GLU A 69 -28.00 -15.27 8.62
N SER A 70 -27.66 -15.70 9.83
CA SER A 70 -27.02 -16.99 10.05
C SER A 70 -28.00 -18.05 9.57
N ASP A 71 -27.90 -18.44 8.30
CA ASP A 71 -28.59 -19.63 7.81
C ASP A 71 -27.91 -20.87 8.40
N GLU A 72 -28.42 -21.29 9.56
CA GLU A 72 -28.53 -22.71 9.82
C GLU A 72 -29.60 -23.28 8.89
N ASP A 73 -29.22 -24.23 8.03
CA ASP A 73 -30.12 -25.10 7.27
C ASP A 73 -31.32 -25.56 8.11
N PRO A 74 -32.56 -25.35 7.64
CA PRO A 74 -33.27 -26.52 7.12
C PRO A 74 -34.27 -26.25 5.98
N SER A 75 -34.16 -27.05 4.92
CA SER A 75 -35.25 -27.67 4.15
C SER A 75 -36.44 -26.80 3.65
N THR A 76 -36.45 -26.59 2.33
CA THR A 76 -37.61 -26.65 1.42
C THR A 76 -38.85 -25.80 1.72
N SER A 77 -39.04 -24.70 0.97
CA SER A 77 -40.24 -24.49 0.15
C SER A 77 -40.04 -23.33 -0.84
N ASN A 78 -40.44 -23.54 -2.09
CA ASN A 78 -40.39 -22.56 -3.18
C ASN A 78 -41.24 -21.33 -2.87
N THR A 79 -40.71 -20.14 -3.13
CA THR A 79 -41.53 -19.00 -3.60
C THR A 79 -40.66 -18.16 -4.55
N GLU A 80 -41.07 -18.10 -5.81
CA GLU A 80 -40.47 -17.27 -6.84
C GLU A 80 -40.84 -15.81 -6.56
N GLU A 81 -39.86 -14.97 -6.23
CA GLU A 81 -39.96 -13.52 -6.37
C GLU A 81 -38.93 -13.06 -7.39
N THR A 82 -39.45 -12.68 -8.56
CA THR A 82 -38.71 -12.12 -9.68
C THR A 82 -38.20 -10.74 -9.28
N THR A 83 -36.93 -10.68 -8.88
CA THR A 83 -36.17 -9.43 -8.83
C THR A 83 -35.24 -9.43 -10.04
N GLU A 84 -35.25 -8.34 -10.80
CA GLU A 84 -34.49 -8.14 -12.03
C GLU A 84 -33.00 -8.40 -11.77
N ASP A 85 -32.58 -9.64 -12.04
CA ASP A 85 -31.23 -10.12 -11.79
C ASP A 85 -30.21 -9.30 -12.58
N PHE A 86 -29.23 -8.79 -11.85
CA PHE A 86 -27.97 -8.31 -12.38
C PHE A 86 -27.39 -9.41 -13.28
N LEU A 87 -27.57 -9.28 -14.59
CA LEU A 87 -27.04 -10.26 -15.54
C LEU A 87 -25.52 -10.31 -15.36
N PRO A 88 -24.95 -11.42 -14.84
CA PRO A 88 -23.51 -11.54 -14.80
C PRO A 88 -23.00 -11.48 -16.25
N PRO A 89 -21.86 -10.82 -16.49
CA PRO A 89 -21.24 -10.83 -17.82
C PRO A 89 -21.12 -12.28 -18.30
N PRO A 90 -21.24 -12.53 -19.61
CA PRO A 90 -21.25 -13.88 -20.15
C PRO A 90 -20.05 -14.64 -19.60
N VAL A 91 -20.35 -15.69 -18.83
CA VAL A 91 -19.33 -16.50 -18.17
C VAL A 91 -18.51 -17.15 -19.26
N SER A 92 -17.29 -16.65 -19.48
CA SER A 92 -16.37 -17.28 -20.42
C SER A 92 -16.16 -18.72 -19.96
N THR A 93 -16.45 -19.66 -20.84
CA THR A 93 -16.28 -21.10 -20.58
C THR A 93 -14.81 -21.51 -20.76
N GLU A 94 -13.96 -20.59 -21.21
CA GLU A 94 -12.54 -20.82 -21.42
C GLU A 94 -11.74 -20.64 -20.12
N PRO A 95 -10.78 -21.52 -19.82
CA PRO A 95 -9.89 -21.36 -18.67
C PRO A 95 -9.11 -20.06 -18.78
N HIS A 96 -9.19 -19.23 -17.73
CA HIS A 96 -8.36 -18.02 -17.64
C HIS A 96 -6.92 -18.42 -17.29
N PHE A 97 -5.99 -18.12 -18.19
CA PHE A 97 -4.55 -18.28 -17.92
C PHE A 97 -3.99 -16.96 -17.41
N LEU A 98 -3.17 -17.02 -16.36
CA LEU A 98 -2.47 -15.84 -15.87
C LEU A 98 -1.39 -15.42 -16.87
N SER A 99 -1.44 -14.15 -17.24
CA SER A 99 -0.46 -13.47 -18.06
C SER A 99 0.74 -12.98 -17.22
N GLN A 100 1.75 -12.40 -17.88
CA GLN A 100 2.89 -11.81 -17.16
C GLN A 100 2.51 -10.57 -16.36
N GLU A 101 1.50 -9.81 -16.78
CA GLU A 101 0.95 -8.66 -16.04
C GLU A 101 0.21 -9.09 -14.78
N ASP A 102 -0.59 -10.15 -14.84
CA ASP A 102 -1.27 -10.70 -13.64
C ASP A 102 -0.26 -11.14 -12.58
N LEU A 103 0.81 -11.82 -13.00
CA LEU A 103 1.89 -12.22 -12.08
C LEU A 103 2.63 -11.01 -11.49
N ASN A 104 2.74 -9.93 -12.26
CA ASN A 104 3.36 -8.68 -11.84
C ASN A 104 2.50 -7.94 -10.81
N ASP A 105 1.18 -7.96 -10.99
CA ASP A 105 0.22 -7.40 -10.04
C ASP A 105 0.15 -8.24 -8.77
N LEU A 106 0.08 -9.57 -8.86
CA LEU A 106 0.15 -10.46 -7.69
C LEU A 106 1.39 -10.22 -6.84
N ARG A 107 2.55 -10.01 -7.48
CA ARG A 107 3.78 -9.65 -6.75
C ARG A 107 3.63 -8.33 -6.00
N ARG A 108 3.02 -7.31 -6.62
CA ARG A 108 2.81 -5.99 -6.02
C ARG A 108 1.82 -6.06 -4.87
N ASP A 109 0.67 -6.67 -5.10
CA ASP A 109 -0.47 -6.67 -4.17
C ASP A 109 -0.18 -7.52 -2.93
N LEU A 110 0.60 -8.59 -3.09
CA LEU A 110 1.04 -9.46 -1.99
C LEU A 110 2.40 -9.05 -1.40
N TYR A 111 3.01 -7.95 -1.87
CA TYR A 111 4.30 -7.45 -1.40
C TYR A 111 5.42 -8.51 -1.41
N LEU A 112 5.48 -9.32 -2.48
CA LEU A 112 6.42 -10.43 -2.56
C LEU A 112 7.84 -9.97 -2.92
N SER A 113 8.83 -10.50 -2.20
CA SER A 113 10.22 -10.39 -2.63
C SER A 113 10.43 -11.09 -3.98
N GLN A 114 11.45 -10.68 -4.73
CA GLN A 114 11.77 -11.26 -6.04
C GLN A 114 11.83 -12.80 -6.01
N ARG A 115 12.50 -13.37 -4.99
CA ARG A 115 12.62 -14.82 -4.85
C ARG A 115 11.27 -15.49 -4.57
N GLN A 116 10.42 -14.89 -3.73
CA GLN A 116 9.08 -15.42 -3.46
C GLN A 116 8.21 -15.38 -4.72
N SER A 117 8.29 -14.32 -5.52
CA SER A 117 7.58 -14.23 -6.79
C SER A 117 8.03 -15.28 -7.80
N GLU A 118 9.34 -15.55 -7.89
CA GLU A 118 9.87 -16.63 -8.74
C GLU A 118 9.34 -18.02 -8.34
N ILE A 119 9.29 -18.31 -7.03
CA ILE A 119 8.75 -19.57 -6.49
C ILE A 119 7.26 -19.68 -6.81
N LEU A 120 6.49 -18.62 -6.55
CA LEU A 120 5.05 -18.56 -6.86
C LEU A 120 4.81 -18.81 -8.35
N ALA A 121 5.49 -18.09 -9.24
CA ALA A 121 5.34 -18.30 -10.68
C ALA A 121 5.76 -19.70 -11.14
N SER A 122 6.74 -20.33 -10.48
CA SER A 122 7.11 -21.73 -10.74
C SER A 122 5.95 -22.68 -10.45
N HIS A 123 5.31 -22.54 -9.28
CA HIS A 123 4.18 -23.39 -8.89
C HIS A 123 2.94 -23.16 -9.77
N LEU A 124 2.61 -21.91 -10.08
CA LEU A 124 1.50 -21.61 -11.00
C LEU A 124 1.75 -22.20 -12.40
N LYS A 125 3.02 -22.22 -12.84
CA LYS A 125 3.42 -22.86 -14.10
C LYS A 125 3.32 -24.38 -14.03
N GLU A 126 3.70 -25.01 -12.92
CA GLU A 126 3.52 -26.44 -12.65
C GLU A 126 2.03 -26.83 -12.68
N TRP A 127 1.14 -25.96 -12.20
CA TRP A 127 -0.31 -26.15 -12.24
C TRP A 127 -0.93 -25.88 -13.61
N ASN A 128 -0.13 -25.47 -14.60
CA ASN A 128 -0.58 -25.17 -15.95
C ASN A 128 -1.71 -24.12 -16.00
N ILE A 129 -1.65 -23.12 -15.11
CA ILE A 129 -2.61 -21.98 -15.06
C ILE A 129 -1.98 -20.67 -15.52
N VAL A 130 -0.80 -20.73 -16.11
CA VAL A 130 -0.04 -19.58 -16.63
C VAL A 130 0.13 -19.77 -18.13
N GLU A 131 0.09 -18.67 -18.90
CA GLU A 131 0.32 -18.71 -20.35
C GLU A 131 1.71 -19.29 -20.71
N ALA A 132 1.79 -20.01 -21.84
CA ALA A 132 3.00 -20.74 -22.25
C ALA A 132 4.25 -19.84 -22.45
N GLY A 133 4.06 -18.55 -22.73
CA GLY A 133 5.13 -17.57 -22.95
C GLY A 133 5.75 -17.00 -21.68
N VAL A 134 5.14 -17.22 -20.51
CA VAL A 134 5.53 -16.56 -19.27
C VAL A 134 6.77 -17.21 -18.65
N LYS A 135 7.71 -16.36 -18.24
CA LYS A 135 8.98 -16.75 -17.62
C LYS A 135 8.89 -16.52 -16.12
N SER A 136 9.07 -17.57 -15.32
CA SER A 136 9.18 -17.44 -13.86
C SER A 136 10.35 -16.54 -13.45
N SER A 137 11.42 -16.48 -14.26
CA SER A 137 12.55 -15.57 -14.09
C SER A 137 12.30 -14.13 -14.56
N GLY A 138 11.10 -13.79 -15.06
CA GLY A 138 10.76 -12.46 -15.53
C GLY A 138 10.97 -11.36 -14.47
N PHE A 139 10.79 -11.71 -13.19
CA PHE A 139 11.01 -10.80 -12.07
C PHE A 139 12.47 -10.34 -11.93
N ARG A 140 13.45 -11.06 -12.49
CA ARG A 140 14.87 -10.67 -12.46
C ARG A 140 15.17 -9.46 -13.33
N GLN A 141 14.45 -9.32 -14.43
CA GLN A 141 14.73 -8.33 -15.47
C GLN A 141 13.80 -7.12 -15.38
N ARG A 142 12.84 -7.10 -14.44
CA ARG A 142 11.84 -6.04 -14.31
C ARG A 142 12.43 -4.64 -14.15
N GLY A 143 13.60 -4.54 -13.52
CA GLY A 143 14.31 -3.26 -13.35
C GLY A 143 15.25 -2.90 -14.50
N ALA A 144 15.48 -3.79 -15.46
CA ALA A 144 16.46 -3.57 -16.52
C ALA A 144 16.05 -2.45 -17.48
N ASP A 145 14.77 -2.41 -17.85
CA ASP A 145 14.22 -1.37 -18.74
C ASP A 145 14.20 -0.01 -18.04
N ALA A 146 13.97 0.00 -16.72
CA ALA A 146 14.04 1.23 -15.93
C ALA A 146 15.48 1.68 -15.65
N ALA A 147 16.46 0.77 -15.68
CA ALA A 147 17.85 1.07 -15.32
C ALA A 147 18.50 2.07 -16.28
N SER A 148 18.06 2.15 -17.54
CA SER A 148 18.56 3.13 -18.51
C SER A 148 18.31 4.59 -18.11
N PHE A 149 17.29 4.85 -17.29
CA PHE A 149 16.97 6.18 -16.80
C PHE A 149 17.85 6.62 -15.63
N PHE A 150 18.65 5.70 -15.05
CA PHE A 150 19.51 5.98 -13.91
C PHE A 150 20.99 5.97 -14.30
N SER A 151 21.74 6.89 -13.71
CA SER A 151 23.19 7.00 -13.87
C SER A 151 23.88 6.87 -12.52
N THR A 152 25.07 6.27 -12.52
CA THR A 152 25.89 6.09 -11.31
C THR A 152 27.15 6.93 -11.42
N LYS A 153 27.39 7.82 -10.45
CA LYS A 153 28.63 8.59 -10.32
C LYS A 153 29.07 8.59 -8.87
N ASP A 154 30.35 8.31 -8.61
CA ASP A 154 30.93 8.34 -7.26
C ASP A 154 30.07 7.58 -6.23
N SER A 155 29.63 6.36 -6.57
CA SER A 155 28.74 5.49 -5.76
C SER A 155 27.33 6.03 -5.48
N LEU A 156 26.94 7.17 -6.04
CA LEU A 156 25.57 7.69 -6.01
C LEU A 156 24.83 7.31 -7.30
N CYS A 157 23.68 6.66 -7.16
CA CYS A 157 22.73 6.42 -8.24
C CYS A 157 21.69 7.53 -8.26
N PHE A 158 21.50 8.19 -9.40
CA PHE A 158 20.51 9.24 -9.58
C PHE A 158 19.77 9.06 -10.91
N CYS A 159 18.52 9.53 -10.96
CA CYS A 159 17.74 9.54 -12.19
C CYS A 159 18.30 10.62 -13.13
N SER A 160 18.81 10.21 -14.28
CA SER A 160 19.33 11.10 -15.32
C SER A 160 18.27 11.56 -16.32
N ASP A 161 17.17 10.81 -16.45
CA ASP A 161 16.07 11.12 -17.37
C ASP A 161 14.72 10.94 -16.67
N ILE A 162 14.25 12.03 -16.06
CA ILE A 162 13.01 12.04 -15.28
C ILE A 162 11.80 11.98 -16.23
N GLU A 163 11.82 12.72 -17.32
CA GLU A 163 10.73 12.73 -18.31
C GLU A 163 10.54 11.34 -18.93
N GLY A 164 11.63 10.68 -19.33
CA GLY A 164 11.61 9.33 -19.86
C GLY A 164 11.11 8.30 -18.84
N LEU A 165 11.51 8.42 -17.57
CA LEU A 165 11.05 7.54 -16.50
C LEU A 165 9.53 7.69 -16.25
N PHE A 166 9.03 8.92 -16.20
CA PHE A 166 7.59 9.18 -16.02
C PHE A 166 6.78 8.67 -17.23
N GLY A 167 7.26 8.92 -18.45
CA GLY A 167 6.66 8.38 -19.66
C GLY A 167 6.63 6.85 -19.67
N TYR A 168 7.71 6.20 -19.24
CA TYR A 168 7.78 4.73 -19.08
C TYR A 168 6.77 4.20 -18.06
N LEU A 169 6.53 4.94 -16.98
CA LEU A 169 5.55 4.59 -15.95
C LEU A 169 4.10 4.93 -16.35
N GLY A 170 3.87 5.50 -17.54
CA GLY A 170 2.55 5.94 -17.98
C GLY A 170 2.01 7.14 -17.19
N MET A 171 2.90 7.92 -16.57
CA MET A 171 2.56 9.10 -15.78
C MET A 171 2.92 10.37 -16.55
N ASN A 172 2.12 11.43 -16.37
CA ASN A 172 2.49 12.74 -16.90
C ASN A 172 3.54 13.37 -15.97
N HIS A 173 4.63 13.85 -16.57
CA HIS A 173 5.62 14.63 -15.84
C HIS A 173 5.13 16.07 -15.66
N ASP A 174 4.73 16.45 -14.45
CA ASP A 174 4.53 17.85 -14.08
C ASP A 174 5.73 18.35 -13.26
N PRO A 175 6.59 19.23 -13.81
CA PRO A 175 7.75 19.75 -13.10
C PRO A 175 7.38 20.56 -11.85
N ALA A 176 6.12 21.00 -11.68
CA ALA A 176 5.65 21.68 -10.46
C ALA A 176 5.29 20.72 -9.32
N GLU A 177 4.97 19.45 -9.61
CA GLU A 177 4.63 18.43 -8.61
C GLU A 177 5.80 17.49 -8.26
N CYS A 178 6.91 17.59 -9.01
CA CYS A 178 8.03 16.65 -8.92
C CYS A 178 8.92 16.76 -7.66
N ASP A 179 8.70 17.75 -6.78
CA ASP A 179 9.38 17.83 -5.49
C ASP A 179 9.07 16.64 -4.56
N PHE A 180 7.97 15.90 -4.81
CA PHE A 180 7.53 14.80 -3.95
C PHE A 180 8.29 13.48 -4.13
N LEU A 181 8.96 13.24 -5.27
CA LEU A 181 9.48 11.90 -5.60
C LEU A 181 10.91 11.61 -5.10
N LEU A 182 11.66 12.61 -4.65
CA LEU A 182 12.97 12.41 -4.01
C LEU A 182 12.88 11.75 -2.62
N ILE A 183 11.68 11.61 -2.05
CA ILE A 183 11.46 11.01 -0.72
C ILE A 183 11.41 9.47 -0.79
N LEU A 184 11.05 8.86 -1.94
CA LEU A 184 10.84 7.40 -2.02
C LEU A 184 12.10 6.56 -2.26
N LEU A 185 13.23 7.15 -2.65
CA LEU A 185 14.49 6.42 -2.87
C LEU A 185 15.41 6.36 -1.64
N LYS A 186 15.03 6.97 -0.51
CA LYS A 186 15.80 6.92 0.76
C LYS A 186 15.39 5.80 1.72
N GLY A 187 14.54 4.87 1.26
CA GLY A 187 13.94 3.82 2.09
C GLY A 187 14.27 2.38 1.67
N VAL A 188 15.51 2.11 1.24
CA VAL A 188 16.05 0.74 1.16
C VAL A 188 17.38 0.69 1.90
#